data_AF-A0A0B8N1H4-F1
#
_entry.id   AF-A0A0B8N1H4-F1
#
_cell.length_a   1.000
_cell.length_b   1.000
_cell.length_c   1.000
_cell.angle_alpha   90.00
_cell.angle_beta   90.00
_cell.angle_gamma   90.00
#
_symmetry.space_group_name_H-M   'P 1'
#
loop_
_entity.id
_entity.type
_entity.pdbx_description
1 polymer ?
#
loop_
_entity_poly.entity_id
_entity_poly.type
_entity_poly.pdbx_seq_one_letter_code
_entity_poly.pdbx_strand_id
1 'polypeptide(L)' 'MNDKEKAEPDPRARWRKLPPEPTEFIEETDREPAAIDYGTTYDPDAKLPWWGQGAP' A
#
# COMPACT_ATOMS: atom_id res chain seq x y z
N MET A 1 -5.96 51.06 15.42
CA MET A 1 -5.17 50.00 14.75
C MET A 1 -5.47 48.71 15.50
N ASN A 2 -6.19 47.77 14.87
CA ASN A 2 -6.68 46.56 15.53
C ASN A 2 -5.63 45.45 15.35
N ASP A 3 -4.85 45.18 16.39
CA ASP A 3 -3.87 44.08 16.45
C ASP A 3 -4.54 42.70 16.69
N LYS A 4 -5.61 42.39 15.94
CA LYS A 4 -6.38 41.15 16.07
C LYS A 4 -6.42 40.38 14.75
N GLU A 5 -5.25 40.00 14.24
CA GLU A 5 -5.21 39.06 13.11
C GLU A 5 -3.92 38.23 13.04
N LYS A 6 -3.36 37.86 14.20
CA LYS A 6 -2.43 36.73 14.22
C LYS A 6 -3.25 35.44 14.11
N ALA A 7 -3.73 35.17 12.89
CA ALA A 7 -4.26 33.85 12.55
C ALA A 7 -3.26 32.80 13.01
N GLU A 8 -3.74 31.82 13.78
CA GLU A 8 -2.90 30.74 14.28
C GLU A 8 -2.26 30.04 13.07
N PRO A 9 -0.91 29.90 13.01
CA PRO A 9 -0.25 29.40 11.81
C PRO A 9 -0.75 28.00 11.49
N ASP A 10 -1.05 27.73 10.21
CA ASP A 10 -1.58 26.46 9.74
C ASP A 10 -0.77 25.30 10.35
N PRO A 11 -1.41 24.37 11.09
CA PRO A 11 -0.70 23.25 11.68
C PRO A 11 0.01 22.37 10.64
N ARG A 12 -0.38 22.43 9.37
CA ARG A 12 0.32 21.78 8.24
C ARG A 12 1.58 22.51 7.79
N ALA A 13 1.70 23.82 8.08
CA ALA A 13 2.89 24.60 7.79
C ALA A 13 4.02 24.39 8.83
N ARG A 14 3.78 23.58 9.87
CA ARG A 14 4.80 23.20 10.85
C ARG A 14 5.70 22.12 10.25
N TRP A 15 7.00 22.35 10.31
CA TRP A 15 7.98 21.34 9.92
C TRP A 15 7.83 20.16 10.87
N ARG A 16 7.66 18.96 10.31
CA ARG A 16 7.57 17.73 11.09
C ARG A 16 8.98 17.26 11.41
N LYS A 17 9.21 16.87 12.67
CA LYS A 17 10.45 16.20 13.04
C LYS A 17 10.46 14.81 12.41
N LEU A 18 11.47 14.52 11.60
CA LEU A 18 11.64 13.19 11.04
C LEU A 18 12.06 12.20 12.14
N PRO A 19 11.63 10.92 12.04
CA PRO A 19 12.22 9.86 12.86
C PRO A 19 13.73 9.76 12.61
N PRO A 20 14.49 9.11 13.50
CA PRO A 20 15.91 8.84 13.25
C PRO A 20 16.09 8.05 11.95
N GLU A 21 17.28 8.20 11.35
CA GLU A 21 17.67 7.44 10.16
C GLU A 21 17.48 5.93 10.37
N PRO A 22 16.97 5.20 9.37
CA PRO A 22 16.81 3.76 9.48
C PRO A 22 18.18 3.10 9.68
N THR A 23 18.22 2.08 10.53
CA THR A 23 19.46 1.32 10.79
C THR A 23 19.86 0.45 9.59
N GLU A 24 18.90 0.14 8.73
CA GLU A 24 19.06 -0.70 7.56
C GLU A 24 18.76 0.10 6.29
N PHE A 25 19.53 -0.15 5.24
CA PHE A 25 19.25 0.41 3.92
C PHE A 25 18.03 -0.28 3.33
N ILE A 26 17.01 0.51 2.98
CA ILE A 26 15.83 0.03 2.27
C ILE A 26 16.04 0.40 0.80
N GLU A 27 16.25 -0.60 -0.05
CA GLU A 27 16.32 -0.40 -1.49
C GLU A 27 14.90 -0.20 -2.03
N GLU A 28 14.64 0.97 -2.60
CA GLU A 28 13.42 1.20 -3.37
C GLU A 28 13.59 0.55 -4.73
N THR A 29 12.88 -0.55 -4.96
CA THR A 29 12.82 -1.20 -6.28
C THR A 29 11.55 -0.79 -6.99
N ASP A 30 11.70 -0.04 -8.09
CA ASP A 30 10.62 0.13 -9.07
C ASP A 30 10.35 -1.22 -9.73
N ARG A 31 9.28 -1.88 -9.31
CA ARG A 31 8.82 -3.14 -9.90
C ARG A 31 7.63 -2.87 -10.80
N GLU A 32 7.82 -3.06 -12.10
CA GLU A 32 6.70 -3.10 -13.03
C GLU A 32 5.85 -4.36 -12.77
N PRO A 33 4.51 -4.22 -12.77
CA PRO A 33 3.63 -5.37 -12.66
C PRO A 33 3.83 -6.31 -13.86
N ALA A 34 4.12 -7.58 -13.60
CA ALA A 34 4.22 -8.60 -14.63
C ALA A 34 2.86 -9.30 -14.83
N ALA A 35 2.61 -9.85 -16.02
CA ALA A 35 1.38 -10.60 -16.30
C ALA A 35 1.17 -11.79 -15.34
N ILE A 36 2.28 -12.35 -14.83
CA ILE A 36 2.27 -13.43 -13.83
C ILE A 36 1.76 -12.98 -12.46
N ASP A 37 1.82 -11.69 -12.13
CA ASP A 37 1.36 -11.15 -10.84
C ASP A 37 -0.18 -11.15 -10.74
N TYR A 38 -0.87 -11.21 -11.89
CA TYR A 38 -2.33 -11.24 -11.96
C TYR A 38 -2.88 -12.54 -12.58
N GLY A 39 -1.99 -13.44 -13.01
CA GLY A 39 -2.39 -14.75 -13.53
C GLY A 39 -2.97 -15.60 -12.40
N THR A 40 -4.22 -16.04 -12.52
CA THR A 40 -4.68 -17.21 -11.77
C THR A 40 -3.86 -18.40 -12.24
N THR A 41 -3.26 -19.14 -11.30
CA THR A 41 -2.64 -20.44 -11.59
C THR A 41 -3.75 -21.38 -12.02
N TYR A 42 -4.02 -21.42 -13.33
CA TYR A 42 -4.94 -22.38 -13.92
C TYR A 42 -4.26 -23.75 -13.85
N ASP A 43 -4.63 -24.52 -12.85
CA ASP A 43 -4.24 -25.93 -12.71
C ASP A 43 -5.41 -26.79 -13.24
N PRO A 44 -5.28 -27.40 -14.43
CA PRO A 44 -6.32 -28.24 -14.99
C PRO A 44 -6.54 -29.55 -14.20
N ASP A 45 -5.57 -29.94 -13.37
CA ASP A 45 -5.65 -31.12 -12.50
C ASP A 45 -6.09 -30.76 -11.06
N ALA A 46 -6.31 -29.47 -10.77
CA ALA A 46 -6.87 -29.06 -9.50
C ALA A 46 -8.25 -29.72 -9.35
N LYS A 47 -8.34 -30.64 -8.39
CA LYS A 47 -9.59 -31.32 -8.04
C LYS A 47 -10.68 -30.27 -7.88
N LEU A 48 -11.76 -30.43 -8.65
CA LEU A 48 -12.91 -29.56 -8.54
C LEU A 48 -13.36 -29.50 -7.08
N PRO A 49 -13.70 -28.31 -6.56
CA PRO A 49 -14.21 -28.18 -5.22
C PRO A 49 -15.49 -29.01 -5.05
N TRP A 50 -15.83 -29.35 -3.80
CA TRP A 50 -16.91 -30.30 -3.48
C TRP A 50 -18.30 -29.93 -4.02
N TRP A 51 -18.52 -28.67 -4.40
CA TRP A 51 -19.74 -28.19 -5.06
C TRP A 51 -19.75 -28.36 -6.60
N GLY A 52 -18.61 -28.67 -7.22
CA GLY A 52 -18.49 -28.97 -8.66
C GLY A 52 -18.57 -30.47 -8.99
N GLN A 53 -18.57 -31.32 -7.97
CA GLN A 53 -18.89 -32.73 -8.08
C GLN A 53 -20.41 -32.82 -8.01
N GLY A 54 -21.09 -33.10 -9.13
CA GLY A 54 -22.54 -33.23 -9.17
C GLY A 54 -23.05 -34.03 -7.97
N ALA A 55 -23.91 -33.41 -7.17
CA ALA A 55 -24.61 -34.06 -6.08
C ALA A 55 -25.36 -35.31 -6.61
N PRO A 56 -25.54 -36.36 -5.78
CA PRO A 56 -26.01 -37.69 -6.22
C PRO A 56 -27.36 -37.67 -6.96
#